data_AF-A0A7K0W8Y6-F1
#
_entry.id   AF-A0A7K0W8Y6-F1
#
_cell.length_a   1.000
_cell.length_b   1.000
_cell.length_c   1.000
_cell.angle_alpha   90.00
_cell.angle_beta   90.00
_cell.angle_gamma   90.00
#
_symmetry.space_group_name_H-M   'P 1'
#
loop_
_entity.id
_entity.type
_entity.pdbx_description
1 polymer ?
#
loop_
_entity_poly.entity_id
_entity_poly.type
_entity_poly.pdbx_seq_one_letter_code
_entity_poly.pdbx_strand_id
1 'polypeptide(L)'
;MSIVLSGASQLQSEINAAFWADKSVPELSIEIIATKSSPSKLEGFTLNASRLGERVTATIGTSEEHAFRYALNALLKWINNGGTTISMDDGPDFPIRGVVEGFYGKAWSHEQRLRGLKLFGDYNMNTYFLAPKDVSWQRFNWRTLFGDEFLSLTAELIQAGRSHAVDIVVCVSPGLSVKYSDHNDVIAVVDRYKQLFDLGARHFGLLWDDIAWELSHPEDIEAYVSTAAAHADFSNSVWAELLKLDSNLKLTVCPMHYSGRGNEPYLLELGRQL
;
A
#
# COMPACT_ATOMS: atom_id res chain seq x y z
N MET A 1 -1.21 33.04 -4.29
CA MET A 1 -0.28 31.90 -4.45
C MET A 1 -0.44 31.34 -5.85
N SER A 2 0.66 31.12 -6.57
CA SER A 2 0.67 30.45 -7.87
C SER A 2 1.65 29.28 -7.84
N ILE A 3 1.26 28.15 -8.41
CA ILE A 3 2.14 27.00 -8.58
C ILE A 3 2.16 26.63 -10.05
N VAL A 4 3.36 26.55 -10.62
CA VAL A 4 3.58 26.08 -11.97
C VAL A 4 4.44 24.83 -11.87
N LEU A 5 3.92 23.71 -12.39
CA LEU A 5 4.65 22.46 -12.51
C LEU A 5 4.93 22.16 -13.98
N SER A 6 6.18 21.82 -14.30
CA SER A 6 6.61 21.42 -15.65
C SER A 6 7.46 20.16 -15.59
N GLY A 7 7.55 19.44 -16.72
CA GLY A 7 8.35 18.20 -16.82
C GLY A 7 7.79 16.98 -16.08
N ALA A 8 6.59 17.09 -15.51
CA ALA A 8 5.97 16.05 -14.69
C ALA A 8 5.21 15.00 -15.51
N SER A 9 5.18 13.76 -15.02
CA SER A 9 4.26 12.72 -15.48
C SER A 9 2.82 13.04 -15.08
N GLN A 10 1.85 12.29 -15.62
CA GLN A 10 0.44 12.42 -15.21
C GLN A 10 0.28 12.18 -13.69
N LEU A 11 0.91 11.15 -13.13
CA LEU A 11 0.82 10.85 -11.70
C LEU A 11 1.46 11.96 -10.86
N GLN A 12 2.61 12.49 -11.27
CA GLN A 12 3.25 13.60 -10.56
C GLN A 12 2.38 14.87 -10.59
N SER A 13 1.67 15.13 -11.70
CA SER A 13 0.69 16.21 -11.78
C SER A 13 -0.51 15.99 -10.84
N GLU A 14 -1.04 14.77 -10.76
CA GLU A 14 -2.10 14.38 -9.82
C GLU A 14 -1.65 14.57 -8.36
N ILE A 15 -0.46 14.07 -8.01
CA ILE A 15 0.16 14.23 -6.69
C ILE A 15 0.35 15.71 -6.36
N ASN A 16 0.84 16.52 -7.29
CA ASN A 16 1.05 17.95 -7.08
C ASN A 16 -0.27 18.67 -6.80
N ALA A 17 -1.30 18.41 -7.62
CA ALA A 17 -2.61 19.03 -7.44
C ALA A 17 -3.22 18.66 -6.09
N ALA A 18 -3.21 17.37 -5.73
CA ALA A 18 -3.71 16.89 -4.45
C ALA A 18 -2.91 17.43 -3.26
N PHE A 19 -1.57 17.51 -3.40
CA PHE A 19 -0.71 18.03 -2.36
C PHE A 19 -1.03 19.48 -2.03
N TRP A 20 -1.15 20.34 -3.04
CA TRP A 20 -1.30 21.78 -2.81
C TRP A 20 -2.75 22.23 -2.55
N ALA A 21 -3.75 21.38 -2.81
CA ALA A 21 -5.17 21.71 -2.65
C ALA A 21 -5.54 22.19 -1.23
N ASP A 22 -4.79 21.78 -0.21
CA ASP A 22 -5.11 22.09 1.19
C ASP A 22 -3.92 22.59 2.03
N LYS A 23 -2.80 22.93 1.39
CA LYS A 23 -1.63 23.47 2.09
C LYS A 23 -1.73 24.98 2.17
N SER A 24 -1.63 25.48 3.39
CA SER A 24 -1.39 26.89 3.62
C SER A 24 0.09 27.18 3.41
N VAL A 25 0.41 27.94 2.37
CA VAL A 25 1.72 28.56 2.18
C VAL A 25 1.56 30.07 2.11
N PRO A 26 2.62 30.85 2.44
CA PRO A 26 2.61 32.29 2.21
C PRO A 26 2.29 32.60 0.73
N GLU A 27 1.86 33.84 0.43
CA GLU A 27 1.66 34.27 -0.95
C GLU A 27 2.97 34.25 -1.73
N LEU A 28 3.28 33.09 -2.30
CA LEU A 28 4.47 32.81 -3.08
C LEU A 28 4.10 32.43 -4.52
N SER A 29 5.02 32.71 -5.43
CA SER A 29 5.05 32.14 -6.77
C SER A 29 6.03 30.99 -6.78
N ILE A 30 5.53 29.76 -6.89
CA ILE A 30 6.33 28.52 -6.82
C ILE A 30 6.41 27.90 -8.22
N GLU A 31 7.62 27.77 -8.74
CA GLU A 31 7.91 27.07 -10.00
C GLU A 31 8.64 25.76 -9.68
N ILE A 32 8.07 24.64 -10.11
CA ILE A 32 8.60 23.30 -9.89
C ILE A 32 8.88 22.67 -11.25
N ILE A 33 10.10 22.18 -11.42
CA ILE A 33 10.54 21.40 -12.59
C ILE A 33 10.75 19.96 -12.11
N ALA A 34 9.91 19.05 -12.58
CA ALA A 34 10.10 17.62 -12.36
C ALA A 34 11.08 17.07 -13.40
N THR A 35 11.98 16.20 -12.95
CA THR A 35 13.02 15.58 -13.78
C THR A 35 13.20 14.12 -13.38
N LYS A 36 13.77 13.32 -14.28
CA LYS A 36 14.28 11.99 -13.91
C LYS A 36 15.66 12.15 -13.27
N SER A 37 15.90 11.45 -12.18
CA SER A 37 17.23 11.35 -11.56
C SER A 37 17.47 9.94 -11.02
N SER A 38 18.67 9.71 -10.48
CA SER A 38 19.03 8.47 -9.78
C SER A 38 19.45 8.79 -8.36
N PRO A 39 18.49 8.98 -7.44
CA PRO A 39 18.75 9.25 -6.03
C PRO A 39 19.53 8.11 -5.37
N SER A 40 20.25 8.42 -4.30
CA SER A 40 21.08 7.46 -3.57
C SER A 40 20.30 6.34 -2.86
N LYS A 41 19.02 6.58 -2.57
CA LYS A 41 18.12 5.65 -1.87
C LYS A 41 16.98 5.17 -2.77
N LEU A 42 16.50 3.95 -2.50
CA LEU A 42 15.26 3.42 -3.09
C LEU A 42 14.07 4.29 -2.65
N GLU A 43 13.16 4.60 -3.58
CA GLU A 43 12.09 5.60 -3.37
C GLU A 43 12.63 6.99 -2.96
N GLY A 44 13.89 7.28 -3.27
CA GLY A 44 14.51 8.57 -2.99
C GLY A 44 14.12 9.66 -3.98
N PHE A 45 14.59 10.88 -3.67
CA PHE A 45 14.43 12.04 -4.52
C PHE A 45 15.63 12.99 -4.37
N THR A 46 15.88 13.78 -5.40
CA THR A 46 16.77 14.94 -5.34
C THR A 46 15.94 16.22 -5.35
N LEU A 47 16.25 17.18 -4.49
CA LEU A 47 15.59 18.49 -4.47
C LEU A 47 16.63 19.61 -4.44
N ASN A 48 16.58 20.49 -5.44
CA ASN A 48 17.34 21.74 -5.46
C ASN A 48 16.35 22.88 -5.52
N ALA A 49 16.34 23.77 -4.53
CA ALA A 49 15.43 24.91 -4.51
C ALA A 49 16.11 26.18 -4.02
N SER A 50 15.63 27.31 -4.52
CA SER A 50 16.07 28.64 -4.11
C SER A 50 14.88 29.59 -4.00
N ARG A 51 15.01 30.57 -3.11
CA ARG A 51 14.00 31.60 -2.87
C ARG A 51 14.61 32.98 -3.04
N LEU A 52 13.95 33.82 -3.85
CA LEU A 52 14.28 35.23 -4.03
C LEU A 52 13.01 36.05 -3.80
N GLY A 53 12.90 36.66 -2.62
CA GLY A 53 11.69 37.36 -2.20
C GLY A 53 10.49 36.42 -2.12
N GLU A 54 9.48 36.67 -2.96
CA GLU A 54 8.23 35.89 -3.06
C GLU A 54 8.30 34.78 -4.11
N ARG A 55 9.41 34.67 -4.87
CA ARG A 55 9.59 33.64 -5.89
C ARG A 55 10.38 32.46 -5.34
N VAL A 56 9.86 31.25 -5.51
CA VAL A 56 10.54 29.98 -5.25
C VAL A 56 10.70 29.24 -6.57
N THR A 57 11.91 28.77 -6.85
CA THR A 57 12.19 27.86 -7.96
C THR A 57 12.75 26.56 -7.40
N ALA A 58 12.18 25.42 -7.79
CA ALA A 58 12.59 24.10 -7.35
C ALA A 58 12.76 23.15 -8.54
N THR A 59 13.81 22.35 -8.53
CA THR A 59 13.98 21.18 -9.39
C THR A 59 13.90 19.93 -8.53
N ILE A 60 12.94 19.07 -8.84
CA ILE A 60 12.72 17.79 -8.17
C ILE A 60 13.09 16.68 -9.15
N GLY A 61 14.00 15.80 -8.73
CA GLY A 61 14.39 14.62 -9.48
C GLY A 61 13.94 13.35 -8.77
N THR A 62 13.34 12.41 -9.49
CA THR A 62 12.92 11.12 -8.93
C THR A 62 13.24 9.98 -9.89
N SER A 63 13.48 8.78 -9.34
CA SER A 63 13.50 7.53 -10.11
C SER A 63 12.11 6.89 -10.19
N GLU A 64 11.39 6.92 -9.06
CA GLU A 64 10.00 6.47 -8.92
C GLU A 64 9.06 7.67 -8.82
N GLU A 65 7.96 7.66 -9.54
CA GLU A 65 7.08 8.83 -9.64
C GLU A 65 6.44 9.23 -8.30
N HIS A 66 6.12 8.25 -7.45
CA HIS A 66 5.51 8.49 -6.14
C HIS A 66 6.44 9.24 -5.17
N ALA A 67 7.77 9.12 -5.33
CA ALA A 67 8.75 9.81 -4.48
C ALA A 67 8.69 11.34 -4.63
N PHE A 68 8.03 11.83 -5.69
CA PHE A 68 7.73 13.25 -5.88
C PHE A 68 6.92 13.81 -4.70
N ARG A 69 6.03 13.00 -4.10
CA ARG A 69 5.28 13.35 -2.89
C ARG A 69 6.21 13.72 -1.72
N TYR A 70 7.31 12.99 -1.56
CA TYR A 70 8.26 13.18 -0.46
C TYR A 70 9.10 14.44 -0.67
N ALA A 71 9.50 14.69 -1.92
CA ALA A 71 10.17 15.92 -2.31
C ALA A 71 9.29 17.16 -2.05
N LEU A 72 7.98 17.08 -2.32
CA LEU A 72 7.03 18.14 -1.99
C LEU A 72 6.91 18.39 -0.48
N ASN A 73 6.90 17.34 0.34
CA ASN A 73 6.93 17.49 1.81
C ASN A 73 8.20 18.22 2.27
N ALA A 74 9.36 17.85 1.73
CA ALA A 74 10.64 18.49 2.04
C ALA A 74 10.66 19.96 1.57
N LEU A 75 10.17 20.24 0.36
CA LEU A 75 10.04 21.59 -0.18
C LEU A 75 9.15 22.47 0.69
N LEU A 76 7.96 21.98 1.06
CA LEU A 76 7.03 22.72 1.91
C LEU A 76 7.64 23.03 3.28
N LYS A 77 8.29 22.05 3.91
CA LYS A 77 8.99 22.24 5.18
C LYS A 77 10.08 23.32 5.07
N TRP A 78 10.87 23.29 4.00
CA TRP A 78 11.90 24.30 3.75
C TRP A 78 11.31 25.70 3.50
N ILE A 79 10.21 25.81 2.73
CA ILE A 79 9.49 27.07 2.51
C ILE A 79 9.01 27.66 3.84
N ASN A 80 8.37 26.84 4.67
CA ASN A 80 7.78 27.28 5.95
C ASN A 80 8.86 27.71 6.96
N ASN A 81 10.06 27.15 6.86
CA ASN A 81 11.20 27.54 7.69
C ASN A 81 11.95 28.79 7.17
N GLY A 82 11.44 29.45 6.12
CA GLY A 82 12.06 30.66 5.56
C GLY A 82 13.38 30.40 4.84
N GLY A 83 13.57 29.20 4.28
CA GLY A 83 14.80 28.82 3.61
C GLY A 83 15.13 29.69 2.37
N THR A 84 16.42 29.93 2.14
CA THR A 84 16.92 30.71 0.98
C THR A 84 17.45 29.81 -0.14
N THR A 85 18.18 28.74 0.20
CA THR A 85 18.63 27.72 -0.76
C THR A 85 18.62 26.35 -0.08
N ILE A 86 18.37 25.29 -0.85
CA ILE A 86 18.53 23.91 -0.43
C ILE A 86 19.00 23.03 -1.59
N SER A 87 19.82 22.04 -1.28
CA SER A 87 20.19 20.94 -2.15
C SER A 87 20.17 19.67 -1.31
N MET A 88 19.46 18.64 -1.77
CA MET A 88 19.35 17.36 -1.07
C MET A 88 19.23 16.20 -2.05
N ASP A 89 19.75 15.05 -1.61
CA ASP A 89 19.49 13.70 -2.12
C ASP A 89 19.07 12.91 -0.88
N ASP A 90 17.79 12.57 -0.78
CA ASP A 90 17.20 11.99 0.42
C ASP A 90 16.17 10.91 0.06
N GLY A 91 15.83 10.07 1.03
CA GLY A 91 14.88 8.98 0.86
C GLY A 91 14.68 8.15 2.12
N PRO A 92 13.67 7.27 2.12
CA PRO A 92 13.35 6.45 3.27
C PRO A 92 14.41 5.37 3.54
N ASP A 93 14.51 4.93 4.80
CA ASP A 93 15.36 3.78 5.17
C ASP A 93 14.63 2.43 4.99
N PHE A 94 13.29 2.45 5.02
CA PHE A 94 12.43 1.28 4.83
C PHE A 94 11.58 1.44 3.57
N PRO A 95 11.52 0.44 2.67
CA PRO A 95 10.75 0.53 1.43
C PRO A 95 9.23 0.44 1.65
N ILE A 96 8.77 -0.12 2.77
CA ILE A 96 7.34 -0.22 3.10
C ILE A 96 7.13 0.47 4.44
N ARG A 97 6.26 1.49 4.45
CA ARG A 97 6.01 2.35 5.62
C ARG A 97 4.53 2.68 5.65
N GLY A 98 3.86 2.43 6.77
CA GLY A 98 2.52 2.95 6.96
C GLY A 98 1.71 2.23 7.99
N VAL A 99 0.44 1.99 7.68
CA VAL A 99 -0.58 1.65 8.68
C VAL A 99 -1.35 0.41 8.27
N VAL A 100 -1.65 -0.45 9.24
CA VAL A 100 -2.59 -1.56 9.11
C VAL A 100 -3.84 -1.28 9.92
N GLU A 101 -5.00 -1.17 9.27
CA GLU A 101 -6.31 -1.21 9.93
C GLU A 101 -6.64 -2.67 10.23
N GLY A 102 -5.89 -3.29 11.16
CA GLY A 102 -5.94 -4.72 11.46
C GLY A 102 -6.56 -5.08 12.81
N PHE A 103 -7.17 -4.11 13.50
CA PHE A 103 -7.72 -4.27 14.84
C PHE A 103 -9.13 -4.89 14.83
N TYR A 104 -9.49 -5.47 15.97
CA TYR A 104 -10.86 -5.85 16.31
C TYR A 104 -11.67 -4.63 16.76
N GLY A 105 -12.98 -4.67 16.55
CA GLY A 105 -13.92 -3.60 16.86
C GLY A 105 -14.41 -2.84 15.64
N LYS A 106 -14.97 -1.66 15.88
CA LYS A 106 -15.57 -0.82 14.84
C LYS A 106 -14.49 -0.34 13.85
N ALA A 107 -14.57 -0.85 12.63
CA ALA A 107 -13.75 -0.41 11.51
C ALA A 107 -13.85 1.11 11.30
N TRP A 108 -12.81 1.70 10.70
CA TRP A 108 -12.83 3.11 10.33
C TRP A 108 -13.94 3.39 9.32
N SER A 109 -14.58 4.54 9.46
CA SER A 109 -15.49 5.04 8.43
C SER A 109 -14.71 5.37 7.16
N HIS A 110 -15.39 5.39 6.02
CA HIS A 110 -14.78 5.76 4.74
C HIS A 110 -14.09 7.13 4.79
N GLU A 111 -14.75 8.13 5.40
CA GLU A 111 -14.17 9.46 5.61
C GLU A 111 -12.90 9.42 6.48
N GLN A 112 -12.87 8.58 7.52
CA GLN A 112 -11.67 8.40 8.34
C GLN A 112 -10.51 7.82 7.52
N ARG A 113 -10.79 6.86 6.63
CA ARG A 113 -9.79 6.27 5.74
C ARG A 113 -9.22 7.30 4.76
N LEU A 114 -10.08 8.09 4.10
CA LEU A 114 -9.65 9.17 3.21
C LEU A 114 -8.77 10.20 3.91
N ARG A 115 -9.18 10.65 5.12
CA ARG A 115 -8.34 11.53 5.96
C ARG A 115 -7.02 10.87 6.34
N GLY A 116 -7.05 9.57 6.65
CA GLY A 116 -5.87 8.76 6.94
C GLY A 116 -4.88 8.76 5.78
N LEU A 117 -5.32 8.45 4.56
CA LEU A 117 -4.46 8.41 3.36
C LEU A 117 -3.71 9.72 3.12
N LYS A 118 -4.41 10.85 3.25
CA LYS A 118 -3.77 12.16 3.18
C LYS A 118 -2.67 12.32 4.25
N LEU A 119 -3.01 12.00 5.50
CA LEU A 119 -2.08 12.13 6.63
C LEU A 119 -0.85 11.21 6.46
N PHE A 120 -1.06 9.97 5.99
CA PHE A 120 0.00 9.02 5.70
C PHE A 120 0.98 9.60 4.67
N GLY A 121 0.47 10.16 3.57
CA GLY A 121 1.30 10.84 2.57
C GLY A 121 2.03 12.08 3.11
N ASP A 122 1.45 12.81 4.07
CA ASP A 122 2.12 13.96 4.74
C ASP A 122 3.34 13.53 5.58
N TYR A 123 3.36 12.27 6.05
CA TYR A 123 4.47 11.69 6.82
C TYR A 123 5.33 10.72 5.99
N ASN A 124 5.28 10.80 4.66
CA ASN A 124 6.02 9.91 3.74
C ASN A 124 5.74 8.41 3.94
N MET A 125 4.59 8.03 4.52
CA MET A 125 4.12 6.65 4.48
C MET A 125 3.61 6.34 3.08
N ASN A 126 3.82 5.10 2.61
CA ASN A 126 3.46 4.66 1.27
C ASN A 126 2.51 3.47 1.23
N THR A 127 2.11 2.91 2.37
CA THR A 127 1.28 1.71 2.38
C THR A 127 0.17 1.79 3.42
N TYR A 128 -1.04 1.39 3.03
CA TYR A 128 -2.17 1.24 3.92
C TYR A 128 -2.83 -0.13 3.72
N PHE A 129 -2.73 -0.98 4.75
CA PHE A 129 -3.38 -2.29 4.76
C PHE A 129 -4.81 -2.17 5.28
N LEU A 130 -5.78 -2.43 4.40
CA LEU A 130 -7.20 -2.48 4.71
C LEU A 130 -7.56 -3.92 5.15
N ALA A 131 -7.52 -4.17 6.45
CA ALA A 131 -7.70 -5.50 7.04
C ALA A 131 -8.61 -5.53 8.30
N PRO A 132 -9.74 -4.80 8.34
CA PRO A 132 -10.54 -4.68 9.57
C PRO A 132 -11.16 -6.02 9.96
N LYS A 133 -10.80 -6.53 11.15
CA LYS A 133 -11.05 -7.93 11.56
C LYS A 133 -12.53 -8.31 11.67
N ASP A 134 -13.35 -7.38 12.17
CA ASP A 134 -14.77 -7.63 12.43
C ASP A 134 -15.67 -7.38 11.22
N VAL A 135 -15.08 -7.03 10.07
CA VAL A 135 -15.87 -6.77 8.85
C VAL A 135 -16.06 -8.07 8.07
N SER A 136 -17.33 -8.39 7.76
CA SER A 136 -17.71 -9.70 7.23
C SER A 136 -16.97 -10.07 5.93
N TRP A 137 -16.79 -9.14 4.98
CA TRP A 137 -16.08 -9.44 3.73
C TRP A 137 -14.61 -9.80 3.96
N GLN A 138 -13.98 -9.33 5.04
CA GLN A 138 -12.57 -9.55 5.31
C GLN A 138 -12.31 -10.99 5.76
N ARG A 139 -13.20 -11.54 6.60
CA ARG A 139 -12.96 -12.78 7.36
C ARG A 139 -14.03 -13.87 7.23
N PHE A 140 -15.31 -13.50 7.22
CA PHE A 140 -16.42 -14.46 7.34
C PHE A 140 -17.03 -14.82 5.97
N ASN A 141 -17.33 -13.81 5.15
CA ASN A 141 -17.93 -13.96 3.82
C ASN A 141 -16.86 -13.86 2.73
N TRP A 142 -15.67 -14.40 3.00
CA TRP A 142 -14.51 -14.14 2.14
C TRP A 142 -14.60 -14.83 0.77
N ARG A 143 -15.48 -15.83 0.62
CA ARG A 143 -15.75 -16.50 -0.66
C ARG A 143 -16.68 -15.73 -1.59
N THR A 144 -17.42 -14.77 -1.06
CA THR A 144 -18.41 -14.01 -1.84
C THR A 144 -17.73 -12.83 -2.52
N LEU A 145 -18.06 -12.61 -3.79
CA LEU A 145 -17.64 -11.43 -4.53
C LEU A 145 -18.07 -10.15 -3.81
N PHE A 146 -17.29 -9.09 -3.97
CA PHE A 146 -17.65 -7.77 -3.47
C PHE A 146 -18.86 -7.23 -4.23
N GLY A 147 -19.79 -6.59 -3.51
CA GLY A 147 -20.89 -5.83 -4.11
C GLY A 147 -20.46 -4.42 -4.53
N ASP A 148 -21.30 -3.78 -5.34
CA ASP A 148 -21.01 -2.49 -5.99
C ASP A 148 -20.65 -1.37 -5.00
N GLU A 149 -21.31 -1.32 -3.84
CA GLU A 149 -21.02 -0.30 -2.82
C GLU A 149 -19.57 -0.43 -2.31
N PHE A 150 -19.12 -1.65 -2.01
CA PHE A 150 -17.75 -1.87 -1.55
C PHE A 150 -16.74 -1.52 -2.65
N LEU A 151 -17.02 -1.90 -3.89
CA LEU A 151 -16.15 -1.61 -5.03
C LEU A 151 -16.05 -0.11 -5.28
N SER A 152 -17.17 0.62 -5.24
CA SER A 152 -17.19 2.08 -5.40
C SER A 152 -16.39 2.79 -4.32
N LEU A 153 -16.59 2.42 -3.05
CA LEU A 153 -15.82 3.01 -1.94
C LEU A 153 -14.34 2.68 -2.04
N THR A 154 -14.00 1.45 -2.43
CA THR A 154 -12.60 1.02 -2.57
C THR A 154 -11.92 1.71 -3.74
N ALA A 155 -12.62 1.93 -4.86
CA ALA A 155 -12.10 2.71 -5.99
C ALA A 155 -11.72 4.14 -5.56
N GLU A 156 -12.54 4.77 -4.71
CA GLU A 156 -12.22 6.09 -4.15
C GLU A 156 -10.98 6.05 -3.26
N LEU A 157 -10.82 5.01 -2.42
CA LEU A 157 -9.60 4.83 -1.62
C LEU A 157 -8.36 4.62 -2.49
N ILE A 158 -8.45 3.82 -3.55
CA ILE A 158 -7.34 3.58 -4.49
C ILE A 158 -6.93 4.90 -5.16
N GLN A 159 -7.89 5.69 -5.65
CA GLN A 159 -7.61 6.98 -6.27
C GLN A 159 -7.01 7.99 -5.29
N ALA A 160 -7.54 8.06 -4.07
CA ALA A 160 -7.00 8.91 -3.02
C ALA A 160 -5.58 8.49 -2.61
N GLY A 161 -5.35 7.19 -2.47
CA GLY A 161 -4.04 6.61 -2.18
C GLY A 161 -3.02 6.99 -3.25
N ARG A 162 -3.34 6.75 -4.53
CA ARG A 162 -2.49 7.13 -5.67
C ARG A 162 -2.11 8.62 -5.65
N SER A 163 -3.08 9.49 -5.40
CA SER A 163 -2.85 10.96 -5.35
C SER A 163 -2.02 11.40 -4.14
N HIS A 164 -1.95 10.57 -3.09
CA HIS A 164 -1.14 10.81 -1.90
C HIS A 164 0.12 9.94 -1.82
N ALA A 165 0.46 9.19 -2.88
CA ALA A 165 1.56 8.24 -2.93
C ALA A 165 1.49 7.15 -1.84
N VAL A 166 0.28 6.62 -1.61
CA VAL A 166 -0.02 5.54 -0.66
C VAL A 166 -0.72 4.39 -1.40
N ASP A 167 -0.08 3.22 -1.43
CA ASP A 167 -0.65 2.00 -1.96
C ASP A 167 -1.70 1.42 -1.00
N ILE A 168 -2.86 1.05 -1.54
CA ILE A 168 -3.92 0.38 -0.81
C ILE A 168 -3.71 -1.13 -0.93
N VAL A 169 -3.52 -1.80 0.21
CA VAL A 169 -3.40 -3.27 0.29
C VAL A 169 -4.69 -3.83 0.85
N VAL A 170 -5.56 -4.34 -0.02
CA VAL A 170 -6.81 -4.97 0.43
C VAL A 170 -6.52 -6.40 0.88
N CYS A 171 -6.87 -6.71 2.12
CA CYS A 171 -6.53 -7.97 2.74
C CYS A 171 -7.72 -8.93 2.86
N VAL A 172 -7.43 -10.24 2.87
CA VAL A 172 -8.39 -11.30 3.19
C VAL A 172 -7.81 -12.23 4.26
N SER A 173 -8.65 -12.65 5.21
CA SER A 173 -8.32 -13.62 6.25
C SER A 173 -9.24 -14.84 6.14
N PRO A 174 -8.93 -15.81 5.26
CA PRO A 174 -9.85 -16.91 4.96
C PRO A 174 -9.77 -18.05 5.99
N GLY A 175 -8.76 -18.04 6.86
CA GLY A 175 -8.38 -19.17 7.72
C GLY A 175 -9.43 -19.69 8.72
N LEU A 176 -10.55 -19.00 8.94
CA LEU A 176 -11.64 -19.51 9.78
C LEU A 176 -12.44 -20.65 9.16
N SER A 177 -12.45 -20.75 7.83
CA SER A 177 -13.27 -21.74 7.13
C SER A 177 -12.66 -22.26 5.84
N VAL A 178 -11.45 -21.82 5.48
CA VAL A 178 -10.75 -22.28 4.29
C VAL A 178 -10.51 -23.78 4.35
N LYS A 179 -10.71 -24.43 3.19
CA LYS A 179 -10.26 -25.78 2.90
C LYS A 179 -9.07 -25.65 1.96
N TYR A 180 -7.86 -25.82 2.49
CA TYR A 180 -6.62 -25.51 1.77
C TYR A 180 -6.44 -26.34 0.50
N SER A 181 -6.92 -27.59 0.53
CA SER A 181 -6.88 -28.53 -0.60
C SER A 181 -7.94 -28.28 -1.67
N ASP A 182 -8.92 -27.40 -1.43
CA ASP A 182 -9.97 -27.09 -2.40
C ASP A 182 -9.56 -25.94 -3.31
N HIS A 183 -9.33 -26.24 -4.58
CA HIS A 183 -8.98 -25.22 -5.57
C HIS A 183 -10.07 -24.15 -5.73
N ASN A 184 -11.33 -24.44 -5.44
CA ASN A 184 -12.40 -23.43 -5.50
C ASN A 184 -12.19 -22.32 -4.46
N ASP A 185 -11.58 -22.63 -3.31
CA ASP A 185 -11.25 -21.65 -2.29
C ASP A 185 -10.13 -20.71 -2.75
N VAL A 186 -9.15 -21.22 -3.50
CA VAL A 186 -8.14 -20.38 -4.18
C VAL A 186 -8.81 -19.44 -5.18
N ILE A 187 -9.70 -19.98 -6.04
CA ILE A 187 -10.41 -19.18 -7.04
C ILE A 187 -11.27 -18.09 -6.39
N ALA A 188 -11.92 -18.37 -5.26
CA ALA A 188 -12.73 -17.38 -4.57
C ALA A 188 -11.91 -16.17 -4.05
N VAL A 189 -10.68 -16.39 -3.58
CA VAL A 189 -9.75 -15.30 -3.22
C VAL A 189 -9.31 -14.53 -4.48
N VAL A 190 -8.91 -15.27 -5.52
CA VAL A 190 -8.39 -14.70 -6.76
C VAL A 190 -9.44 -13.83 -7.46
N ASP A 191 -10.69 -14.27 -7.54
CA ASP A 191 -11.75 -13.52 -8.21
C ASP A 191 -12.08 -12.21 -7.49
N ARG A 192 -11.97 -12.18 -6.15
CA ARG A 192 -12.08 -10.93 -5.39
C ARG A 192 -10.93 -9.98 -5.65
N TYR A 193 -9.70 -10.50 -5.74
CA TYR A 193 -8.55 -9.67 -6.12
C TYR A 193 -8.64 -9.18 -7.56
N LYS A 194 -9.22 -9.95 -8.50
CA LYS A 194 -9.51 -9.48 -9.87
C LYS A 194 -10.46 -8.28 -9.86
N GLN A 195 -11.56 -8.32 -9.08
CA GLN A 195 -12.47 -7.18 -8.96
C GLN A 195 -11.73 -5.90 -8.53
N LEU A 196 -10.75 -6.03 -7.63
CA LEU A 196 -9.95 -4.91 -7.14
C LEU A 196 -8.84 -4.48 -8.11
N PHE A 197 -8.25 -5.44 -8.81
CA PHE A 197 -7.27 -5.20 -9.87
C PHE A 197 -7.86 -4.36 -11.00
N ASP A 198 -9.11 -4.65 -11.39
CA ASP A 198 -9.87 -3.91 -12.39
C ASP A 198 -10.14 -2.45 -11.97
N LEU A 199 -10.17 -2.18 -10.65
CA LEU A 199 -10.24 -0.83 -10.08
C LEU A 199 -8.87 -0.13 -9.98
N GLY A 200 -7.77 -0.81 -10.32
CA GLY A 200 -6.42 -0.27 -10.26
C GLY A 200 -5.59 -0.71 -9.06
N ALA A 201 -6.10 -1.58 -8.17
CA ALA A 201 -5.28 -2.12 -7.09
C ALA A 201 -4.13 -2.98 -7.63
N ARG A 202 -2.95 -2.87 -7.03
CA ARG A 202 -1.77 -3.68 -7.38
C ARG A 202 -1.15 -4.42 -6.20
N HIS A 203 -1.65 -4.17 -4.99
CA HIS A 203 -1.14 -4.75 -3.75
C HIS A 203 -2.28 -5.48 -3.02
N PHE A 204 -2.02 -6.72 -2.61
CA PHE A 204 -2.97 -7.60 -1.95
C PHE A 204 -2.38 -8.21 -0.68
N GLY A 205 -3.23 -8.57 0.27
CA GLY A 205 -2.81 -9.19 1.53
C GLY A 205 -3.57 -10.47 1.85
N LEU A 206 -2.86 -11.55 2.17
CA LEU A 206 -3.43 -12.83 2.58
C LEU A 206 -2.96 -13.15 4.01
N LEU A 207 -3.90 -13.17 4.96
CA LEU A 207 -3.55 -13.17 6.38
C LEU A 207 -4.04 -14.44 7.09
N TRP A 208 -3.12 -15.14 7.73
CA TRP A 208 -3.34 -16.39 8.47
C TRP A 208 -3.39 -16.18 9.99
N ASP A 209 -3.53 -14.95 10.46
CA ASP A 209 -3.51 -14.59 11.88
C ASP A 209 -4.83 -14.91 12.61
N ASP A 210 -4.72 -15.24 13.89
CA ASP A 210 -5.83 -15.50 14.82
C ASP A 210 -6.79 -16.62 14.40
N ILE A 211 -6.26 -17.72 13.86
CA ILE A 211 -7.02 -18.91 13.46
C ILE A 211 -6.59 -20.16 14.25
N ALA A 212 -7.30 -21.27 14.04
CA ALA A 212 -6.92 -22.55 14.64
C ALA A 212 -5.54 -23.01 14.12
N TRP A 213 -4.76 -23.65 15.00
CA TRP A 213 -3.39 -24.05 14.67
C TRP A 213 -3.33 -25.33 13.84
N GLU A 214 -4.33 -26.17 13.98
CA GLU A 214 -4.44 -27.49 13.36
C GLU A 214 -5.41 -27.42 12.17
N LEU A 215 -5.15 -28.25 11.16
CA LEU A 215 -6.05 -28.44 10.03
C LEU A 215 -7.36 -29.06 10.53
N SER A 216 -8.50 -28.49 10.11
CA SER A 216 -9.82 -28.90 10.58
C SER A 216 -10.58 -29.78 9.57
N HIS A 217 -10.24 -29.69 8.28
CA HIS A 217 -10.88 -30.47 7.22
C HIS A 217 -10.17 -31.82 7.02
N PRO A 218 -10.90 -32.97 7.01
CA PRO A 218 -10.30 -34.28 6.80
C PRO A 218 -9.45 -34.37 5.53
N GLU A 219 -9.89 -33.73 4.45
CA GLU A 219 -9.17 -33.72 3.18
C GLU A 219 -7.87 -32.91 3.25
N ASP A 220 -7.83 -31.84 4.05
CA ASP A 220 -6.59 -31.09 4.29
C ASP A 220 -5.61 -31.90 5.15
N ILE A 221 -6.12 -32.61 6.16
CA ILE A 221 -5.31 -33.51 7.00
C ILE A 221 -4.70 -34.64 6.17
N GLU A 222 -5.43 -35.15 5.16
CA GLU A 222 -4.91 -36.16 4.23
C GLU A 222 -3.91 -35.58 3.23
N ALA A 223 -4.17 -34.37 2.72
CA ALA A 223 -3.35 -33.75 1.66
C ALA A 223 -2.02 -33.16 2.18
N TYR A 224 -1.98 -32.64 3.40
CA TYR A 224 -0.85 -31.86 3.90
C TYR A 224 -0.20 -32.49 5.13
N VAL A 225 1.13 -32.51 5.10
CA VAL A 225 1.95 -33.00 6.22
C VAL A 225 1.99 -32.03 7.42
N SER A 226 1.61 -30.78 7.20
CA SER A 226 1.59 -29.73 8.25
C SER A 226 0.67 -28.56 7.85
N THR A 227 0.25 -27.78 8.84
CA THR A 227 -0.46 -26.50 8.62
C THR A 227 0.39 -25.50 7.84
N ALA A 228 1.72 -25.50 8.05
CA ALA A 228 2.63 -24.60 7.32
C ALA A 228 2.67 -24.94 5.82
N ALA A 229 2.71 -26.23 5.47
CA ALA A 229 2.65 -26.69 4.08
C ALA A 229 1.31 -26.29 3.42
N ALA A 230 0.19 -26.45 4.12
CA ALA A 230 -1.13 -26.05 3.62
C ALA A 230 -1.21 -24.53 3.35
N HIS A 231 -0.72 -23.70 4.28
CA HIS A 231 -0.72 -22.24 4.11
C HIS A 231 0.22 -21.81 2.98
N ALA A 232 1.39 -22.44 2.84
CA ALA A 232 2.33 -22.17 1.76
C ALA A 232 1.72 -22.51 0.39
N ASP A 233 1.18 -23.72 0.25
CA ASP A 233 0.57 -24.21 -0.99
C ASP A 233 -0.60 -23.32 -1.44
N PHE A 234 -1.49 -22.96 -0.51
CA PHE A 234 -2.60 -22.05 -0.81
C PHE A 234 -2.11 -20.65 -1.21
N SER A 235 -1.14 -20.09 -0.47
CA SER A 235 -0.58 -18.76 -0.77
C SER A 235 0.12 -18.72 -2.13
N ASN A 236 0.89 -19.77 -2.44
CA ASN A 236 1.57 -19.93 -3.73
C ASN A 236 0.58 -20.12 -4.88
N SER A 237 -0.50 -20.87 -4.66
CA SER A 237 -1.56 -21.06 -5.65
C SER A 237 -2.27 -19.74 -5.97
N VAL A 238 -2.63 -18.96 -4.95
CA VAL A 238 -3.18 -17.60 -5.15
C VAL A 238 -2.18 -16.72 -5.89
N TRP A 239 -0.91 -16.73 -5.49
CA TRP A 239 0.14 -15.92 -6.12
C TRP A 239 0.36 -16.30 -7.59
N ALA A 240 0.37 -17.59 -7.92
CA ALA A 240 0.51 -18.08 -9.29
C ALA A 240 -0.65 -17.61 -10.19
N GLU A 241 -1.88 -17.58 -9.69
CA GLU A 241 -3.01 -17.01 -10.43
C GLU A 241 -2.91 -15.49 -10.60
N LEU A 242 -2.45 -14.76 -9.57
CA LEU A 242 -2.24 -13.31 -9.65
C LEU A 242 -1.17 -12.95 -10.70
N LEU A 243 -0.07 -13.72 -10.76
CA LEU A 243 0.99 -13.50 -11.74
C LEU A 243 0.53 -13.68 -13.19
N LYS A 244 -0.55 -14.42 -13.44
CA LYS A 244 -1.16 -14.51 -14.79
C LYS A 244 -1.89 -13.23 -15.19
N LEU A 245 -2.30 -12.39 -14.22
CA LEU A 245 -2.97 -11.11 -14.46
C LEU A 245 -1.96 -10.01 -14.78
N ASP A 246 -0.96 -9.84 -13.92
CA ASP A 246 0.10 -8.83 -14.06
C ASP A 246 1.31 -9.23 -13.22
N SER A 247 2.50 -9.22 -13.82
CA SER A 247 3.76 -9.59 -13.14
C SER A 247 4.23 -8.55 -12.12
N ASN A 248 3.66 -7.34 -12.12
CA ASN A 248 4.04 -6.26 -11.21
C ASN A 248 3.26 -6.26 -9.89
N LEU A 249 2.29 -7.18 -9.73
CA LEU A 249 1.51 -7.28 -8.49
C LEU A 249 2.38 -7.59 -7.28
N LYS A 250 1.83 -7.30 -6.10
CA LYS A 250 2.45 -7.63 -4.81
C LYS A 250 1.45 -8.36 -3.94
N LEU A 251 1.88 -9.48 -3.35
CA LEU A 251 1.12 -10.21 -2.34
C LEU A 251 1.91 -10.23 -1.04
N THR A 252 1.30 -9.71 0.03
CA THR A 252 1.85 -9.78 1.39
C THR A 252 1.16 -10.90 2.15
N VAL A 253 1.93 -11.80 2.77
CA VAL A 253 1.41 -12.88 3.60
C VAL A 253 1.67 -12.56 5.08
N CYS A 254 0.64 -12.63 5.92
CA CYS A 254 0.81 -12.64 7.37
C CYS A 254 0.74 -14.09 7.88
N PRO A 255 1.81 -14.62 8.50
CA PRO A 255 1.81 -16.00 9.00
C PRO A 255 0.89 -16.16 10.21
N MET A 256 0.48 -17.40 10.49
CA MET A 256 -0.29 -17.73 11.70
C MET A 256 0.53 -17.48 12.97
N HIS A 257 1.81 -17.86 12.97
CA HIS A 257 2.76 -17.46 14.00
C HIS A 257 3.40 -16.12 13.60
N TYR A 258 2.75 -15.01 13.90
CA TYR A 258 3.22 -13.67 13.53
C TYR A 258 4.02 -12.96 14.63
N SER A 259 4.26 -13.62 15.75
CA SER A 259 5.11 -13.10 16.84
C SER A 259 5.96 -14.21 17.42
N GLY A 260 7.15 -13.85 17.92
CA GLY A 260 8.10 -14.82 18.46
C GLY A 260 9.53 -14.50 18.08
N ARG A 261 10.37 -15.53 18.05
CA ARG A 261 11.80 -15.42 17.73
C ARG A 261 12.09 -15.49 16.23
N GLY A 262 11.11 -15.87 15.42
CA GLY A 262 11.27 -16.04 13.97
C GLY A 262 11.90 -17.36 13.57
N ASN A 263 12.08 -18.29 14.51
CA ASN A 263 12.67 -19.61 14.29
C ASN A 263 11.77 -20.77 14.76
N GLU A 264 10.51 -20.47 15.03
CA GLU A 264 9.46 -21.44 15.30
C GLU A 264 9.34 -22.41 14.10
N PRO A 265 9.14 -23.72 14.32
CA PRO A 265 9.08 -24.71 13.23
C PRO A 265 8.12 -24.34 12.10
N TYR A 266 6.93 -23.85 12.44
CA TYR A 266 5.94 -23.34 11.48
C TYR A 266 6.52 -22.24 10.58
N LEU A 267 7.24 -21.27 11.16
CA LEU A 267 7.82 -20.15 10.40
C LEU A 267 8.98 -20.60 9.52
N LEU A 268 9.82 -21.52 10.00
CA LEU A 268 10.92 -22.08 9.22
C LEU A 268 10.41 -22.90 8.03
N GLU A 269 9.32 -23.64 8.21
CA GLU A 269 8.72 -24.42 7.14
C GLU A 269 8.00 -23.53 6.12
N LEU A 270 7.12 -22.64 6.58
CA LEU A 270 6.41 -21.69 5.73
C LEU A 270 7.40 -20.84 4.91
N GLY A 271 8.42 -20.26 5.56
CA GLY A 271 9.40 -19.41 4.90
C GLY A 271 10.32 -20.14 3.90
N ARG A 272 10.42 -21.47 3.94
CA ARG A 272 11.13 -22.27 2.92
C ARG A 272 10.26 -22.60 1.71
N GLN A 273 8.94 -22.60 1.88
CA GLN A 273 7.98 -23.01 0.86
C GLN A 273 7.34 -21.82 0.12
N LEU A 274 7.31 -20.63 0.73
CA LEU A 274 6.95 -19.38 0.07
C LEU A 274 8.05 -18.84 -0.87
#